data_AF-A0A146LW38-F1
#
_entry.id   AF-A0A146LW38-F1
#
_cell.length_a   1.000
_cell.length_b   1.000
_cell.length_c   1.000
_cell.angle_alpha   90.00
_cell.angle_beta   90.00
_cell.angle_gamma   90.00
#
_symmetry.space_group_name_H-M   'P 1'
#
loop_
_entity.id
_entity.type
_entity.pdbx_description
1 polymer ?
#
loop_
_entity_poly.entity_id
_entity_poly.type
_entity_poly.pdbx_seq_one_letter_code
_entity_poly.pdbx_strand_id
1 'polypeptide(L)'
;DHRAPPFCFLTKGRKLCIRDALKKVGLNLNLRKSLYLPLMPRGGRLVVPAEGLSIDIDGRRLWAAPHNVRWTYLGVAFGAQGVCHNTPGKVTGILDKIDRAPLKPLQKLAMLRDYGIPSLTHQLVLGNTTLTTLKQMDIKIRRIIRKWLRLPFDSANAYIHGPVGDGGLGIIELLTQIPAIRASRVGAARSQLFEGITSQQHRTLTSRLDRRIARAKRLHETTDGIDLAKSRDNKASTAWISNPSTNLQGWRSLGMVKIHSGSLPTRVRTTRGRRSG
;
A
#
# COMPACT_ATOMS: atom_id res chain seq x y z
N ASP A 1 -29.31 -17.30 -18.44
CA ASP A 1 -28.32 -17.27 -17.34
C ASP A 1 -27.28 -16.18 -17.51
N HIS A 2 -27.51 -15.00 -16.92
CA HIS A 2 -26.51 -13.94 -16.84
C HIS A 2 -26.43 -13.40 -15.42
N ARG A 3 -25.36 -13.78 -14.72
CA ARG A 3 -24.93 -13.18 -13.45
C ARG A 3 -24.48 -11.74 -13.73
N ALA A 4 -25.16 -10.76 -13.12
CA ALA A 4 -24.67 -9.40 -12.97
C ALA A 4 -24.38 -9.12 -11.47
N PRO A 5 -23.24 -8.50 -11.12
CA PRO A 5 -22.82 -8.24 -9.74
C PRO A 5 -23.52 -7.02 -9.11
N PRO A 6 -23.45 -6.84 -7.77
CA PRO A 6 -24.27 -5.87 -7.04
C PRO A 6 -23.69 -4.45 -7.13
N PHE A 7 -24.18 -3.63 -8.05
CA PHE A 7 -24.00 -2.18 -8.02
C PHE A 7 -25.27 -1.49 -8.48
N CYS A 8 -26.04 -0.96 -7.54
CA CYS A 8 -27.28 -0.24 -7.83
C CYS A 8 -26.99 1.21 -8.26
N PHE A 9 -26.92 1.44 -9.57
CA PHE A 9 -27.08 2.76 -10.17
C PHE A 9 -28.58 3.11 -10.22
N LEU A 10 -29.02 4.02 -9.35
CA LEU A 10 -30.44 4.36 -9.18
C LEU A 10 -30.87 5.51 -10.11
N THR A 11 -31.14 5.24 -11.39
CA THR A 11 -31.84 6.21 -12.25
C THR A 11 -33.29 6.41 -11.77
N LYS A 12 -33.86 7.61 -11.94
CA LYS A 12 -35.11 8.09 -11.30
C LYS A 12 -36.31 7.11 -11.39
N GLY A 13 -36.40 6.26 -12.42
CA GLY A 13 -37.45 5.23 -12.59
C GLY A 13 -37.17 3.84 -12.01
N ARG A 14 -35.93 3.49 -11.62
CA ARG A 14 -35.55 2.16 -11.08
C ARG A 14 -35.55 2.10 -9.54
N LYS A 15 -35.98 3.18 -8.87
CA LYS A 15 -35.79 3.39 -7.43
C LYS A 15 -36.74 2.57 -6.54
N LEU A 16 -37.94 2.25 -7.01
CA LEU A 16 -38.87 1.39 -6.28
C LEU A 16 -38.43 -0.09 -6.32
N CYS A 17 -37.98 -0.59 -7.48
CA CYS A 17 -37.78 -2.03 -7.68
C CYS A 17 -36.79 -2.71 -6.71
N ILE A 18 -35.65 -2.08 -6.40
CA ILE A 18 -34.64 -2.71 -5.51
C ILE A 18 -35.13 -2.75 -4.07
N ARG A 19 -35.79 -1.68 -3.61
CA ARG A 19 -36.30 -1.63 -2.24
C ARG A 19 -37.41 -2.63 -2.04
N ASP A 20 -38.33 -2.73 -3.00
CA ASP A 20 -39.43 -3.69 -2.96
C ASP A 20 -38.90 -5.12 -3.04
N ALA A 21 -37.88 -5.36 -3.86
CA ALA A 21 -37.19 -6.65 -3.90
C ALA A 21 -36.50 -6.99 -2.56
N LEU A 22 -35.83 -6.03 -1.92
CA LEU A 22 -35.21 -6.23 -0.60
C LEU A 22 -36.28 -6.52 0.47
N LYS A 23 -37.39 -5.78 0.46
CA LYS A 23 -38.52 -6.02 1.39
C LYS A 23 -39.13 -7.41 1.20
N LYS A 24 -39.24 -7.91 -0.04
CA LYS A 24 -39.69 -9.30 -0.32
C LYS A 24 -38.79 -10.36 0.32
N VAL A 25 -37.51 -10.06 0.49
CA VAL A 25 -36.52 -10.94 1.15
C VAL A 25 -36.42 -10.66 2.67
N GLY A 26 -37.24 -9.75 3.20
CA GLY A 26 -37.20 -9.35 4.62
C GLY A 26 -36.04 -8.41 4.98
N LEU A 27 -35.37 -7.81 3.99
CA LEU A 27 -34.26 -6.89 4.19
C LEU A 27 -34.71 -5.42 4.10
N ASN A 28 -34.18 -4.60 5.02
CA ASN A 28 -34.44 -3.17 5.05
C ASN A 28 -33.19 -2.35 4.69
N LEU A 29 -33.38 -1.35 3.84
CA LEU A 29 -32.31 -0.43 3.43
C LEU A 29 -31.96 0.56 4.54
N ASN A 30 -30.68 0.65 4.91
CA ASN A 30 -30.22 1.63 5.88
C ASN A 30 -29.94 3.00 5.21
N LEU A 31 -30.94 3.88 5.24
CA LEU A 31 -30.88 5.21 4.62
C LEU A 31 -29.74 6.11 5.14
N ARG A 32 -29.24 5.89 6.36
CA ARG A 32 -28.10 6.66 6.90
C ARG A 32 -26.76 6.26 6.27
N LYS A 33 -26.63 5.00 5.84
CA LYS A 33 -25.43 4.45 5.19
C LYS A 33 -25.57 4.40 3.67
N SER A 34 -26.79 4.57 3.15
CA SER A 34 -27.07 4.61 1.72
C SER A 34 -26.87 6.01 1.17
N LEU A 35 -26.33 6.08 -0.04
CA LEU A 35 -26.07 7.29 -0.78
C LEU A 35 -26.50 7.06 -2.24
N TYR A 36 -27.13 8.06 -2.85
CA TYR A 36 -27.48 8.03 -4.26
C TYR A 36 -26.58 9.00 -5.04
N LEU A 37 -26.00 8.55 -6.16
CA LEU A 37 -25.24 9.42 -7.07
C LEU A 37 -26.12 9.88 -8.24
N PRO A 38 -26.58 11.14 -8.27
CA PRO A 38 -27.34 11.66 -9.39
C PRO A 38 -26.43 11.92 -10.59
N LEU A 39 -26.59 11.12 -11.64
CA LEU A 39 -25.95 11.36 -12.93
C LEU A 39 -27.00 11.94 -13.88
N MET A 40 -26.82 13.20 -14.30
CA MET A 40 -27.69 13.88 -15.25
C MET A 40 -26.95 14.18 -16.55
N PRO A 41 -27.54 13.92 -17.73
CA PRO A 41 -26.93 14.30 -18.99
C PRO A 41 -26.95 15.83 -19.16
N ARG A 42 -25.80 16.43 -19.47
CA ARG A 42 -25.66 17.84 -19.83
C ARG A 42 -24.61 17.95 -20.94
N GLY A 43 -25.03 18.36 -22.15
CA GLY A 43 -24.14 18.51 -23.31
C GLY A 43 -23.37 17.23 -23.67
N GLY A 44 -24.02 16.07 -23.65
CA GLY A 44 -23.40 14.78 -23.98
C GLY A 44 -22.53 14.17 -22.87
N ARG A 45 -22.39 14.83 -21.71
CA ARG A 45 -21.66 14.30 -20.55
C ARG A 45 -22.60 14.02 -19.38
N LEU A 46 -22.28 13.02 -18.56
CA LEU A 46 -22.97 12.79 -17.29
C LEU A 46 -22.35 13.67 -16.21
N VAL A 47 -23.16 14.50 -15.57
CA VAL A 47 -22.75 15.48 -14.56
C VAL A 47 -23.53 15.23 -13.27
N VAL A 48 -22.85 15.40 -12.14
CA VAL A 48 -23.48 15.41 -10.82
C VAL A 48 -23.94 16.83 -10.53
N PRO A 49 -25.25 17.08 -10.31
CA PRO A 49 -25.77 18.39 -9.96
C PRO A 49 -25.05 18.99 -8.75
N ALA A 50 -24.81 20.30 -8.79
CA ALA A 50 -24.21 21.02 -7.66
C ALA A 50 -25.17 21.06 -6.46
N GLU A 51 -26.47 21.17 -6.75
CA GLU A 51 -27.54 21.11 -5.75
C GLU A 51 -27.68 19.69 -5.20
N GLY A 52 -27.59 19.57 -3.87
CA GLY A 52 -27.83 18.33 -3.16
C GLY A 52 -29.29 17.91 -3.29
N LEU A 53 -29.59 17.08 -4.29
CA LEU A 53 -30.92 16.49 -4.42
C LEU A 53 -31.22 15.60 -3.19
N SER A 54 -32.49 15.47 -2.85
CA SER A 54 -32.92 14.46 -1.90
C SER A 54 -34.07 13.67 -2.50
N ILE A 55 -34.16 12.39 -2.15
CA ILE A 55 -35.26 11.53 -2.55
C ILE A 55 -35.96 11.15 -1.26
N ASP A 56 -37.27 11.40 -1.19
CA ASP A 56 -38.04 10.96 -0.04
C ASP A 56 -38.42 9.48 -0.21
N ILE A 57 -38.21 8.70 0.85
CA ILE A 57 -38.43 7.26 0.90
C ILE A 57 -39.16 6.95 2.21
N ASP A 58 -40.48 6.73 2.16
CA ASP A 58 -41.39 6.54 3.31
C ASP A 58 -41.17 7.59 4.43
N GLY A 59 -41.16 8.87 4.07
CA GLY A 59 -40.98 9.99 5.01
C GLY A 59 -39.56 10.16 5.55
N ARG A 60 -38.58 9.42 5.01
CA ARG A 60 -37.16 9.57 5.33
C ARG A 60 -36.36 9.93 4.07
N ARG A 61 -35.59 11.02 4.17
CA ARG A 61 -34.78 11.54 3.06
C ARG A 61 -33.53 10.69 2.83
N LEU A 62 -33.39 10.13 1.64
CA LEU A 62 -32.14 9.61 1.11
C LEU A 62 -31.32 10.77 0.53
N TRP A 63 -30.12 10.94 1.04
CA TRP A 63 -29.19 11.97 0.61
C TRP A 63 -28.65 11.65 -0.80
N ALA A 64 -28.73 12.62 -1.71
CA ALA A 64 -27.93 12.56 -2.93
C ALA A 64 -26.51 13.04 -2.65
N ALA A 65 -25.56 12.38 -3.29
CA ALA A 65 -24.15 12.71 -3.31
C ALA A 65 -23.93 14.10 -3.97
N PRO A 66 -23.53 15.14 -3.23
CA PRO A 66 -23.04 16.36 -3.85
C PRO A 66 -21.69 16.09 -4.53
N HIS A 67 -21.27 17.00 -5.42
CA HIS A 67 -20.01 16.87 -6.17
C HIS A 67 -18.76 16.61 -5.29
N ASN A 68 -18.70 17.21 -4.10
CA ASN A 68 -17.56 17.09 -3.17
C ASN A 68 -17.65 15.92 -2.19
N VAL A 69 -18.70 15.10 -2.25
CA VAL A 69 -18.84 14.00 -1.31
C VAL A 69 -17.76 12.95 -1.52
N ARG A 70 -17.27 12.40 -0.41
CA ARG A 70 -16.40 11.24 -0.40
C ARG A 70 -17.02 10.14 0.43
N TRP A 71 -17.03 8.94 -0.11
CA TRP A 71 -17.45 7.74 0.62
C TRP A 71 -16.41 6.65 0.50
N THR A 72 -16.52 5.63 1.33
CA THR A 72 -15.62 4.47 1.28
C THR A 72 -16.39 3.23 0.86
N TYR A 73 -15.80 2.48 -0.05
CA TYR A 73 -16.35 1.20 -0.50
C TYR A 73 -15.22 0.17 -0.54
N LEU A 74 -15.38 -0.92 0.22
CA LEU A 74 -14.36 -1.95 0.42
C LEU A 74 -12.98 -1.36 0.80
N GLY A 75 -12.98 -0.29 1.60
CA GLY A 75 -11.77 0.39 2.05
C GLY A 75 -11.11 1.32 1.02
N VAL A 76 -11.65 1.45 -0.19
CA VAL A 76 -11.19 2.44 -1.20
C VAL A 76 -12.08 3.68 -1.11
N ALA A 77 -11.49 4.87 -1.20
CA ALA A 77 -12.23 6.12 -1.19
C ALA A 77 -12.73 6.46 -2.61
N PHE A 78 -14.01 6.78 -2.70
CA PHE A 78 -14.68 7.23 -3.92
C PHE A 78 -15.23 8.63 -3.70
N GLY A 79 -15.30 9.39 -4.78
CA GLY A 79 -16.05 10.63 -4.87
C GLY A 79 -16.93 10.62 -6.10
N ALA A 80 -17.63 11.72 -6.35
CA ALA A 80 -18.55 11.86 -7.48
C ALA A 80 -17.89 11.55 -8.85
N GLN A 81 -16.60 11.80 -8.99
CA GLN A 81 -15.80 11.58 -10.21
C GLN A 81 -15.17 10.17 -10.29
N GLY A 82 -15.40 9.32 -9.29
CA GLY A 82 -14.81 7.97 -9.21
C GLY A 82 -13.80 7.83 -8.08
N VAL A 83 -12.77 7.01 -8.28
CA VAL A 83 -11.79 6.66 -7.24
C VAL A 83 -10.96 7.88 -6.85
N CYS A 84 -10.97 8.24 -5.57
CA CYS A 84 -10.17 9.35 -5.07
C CYS A 84 -8.68 9.05 -5.14
N HIS A 85 -7.88 10.11 -5.31
CA HIS A 85 -6.43 10.03 -5.22
C HIS A 85 -5.99 9.66 -3.81
N ASN A 86 -5.03 8.73 -3.71
CA ASN A 86 -4.41 8.39 -2.45
C ASN A 86 -3.46 9.49 -2.00
N THR A 87 -3.74 10.07 -0.84
CA THR A 87 -2.88 11.09 -0.22
C THR A 87 -1.82 10.42 0.67
N PRO A 88 -0.57 10.93 0.71
CA PRO A 88 0.46 10.44 1.64
C PRO A 88 0.11 10.63 3.13
N GLY A 89 -0.98 11.34 3.46
CA GLY A 89 -1.45 11.61 4.81
C GLY A 89 -1.81 10.35 5.63
N LYS A 90 -2.30 9.28 4.99
CA LYS A 90 -2.58 8.01 5.68
C LYS A 90 -1.29 7.35 6.16
N VAL A 91 -0.25 7.36 5.32
CA VAL A 91 1.06 6.81 5.66
C VAL A 91 1.65 7.59 6.83
N THR A 92 1.63 8.92 6.79
CA THR A 92 2.12 9.73 7.92
C THR A 92 1.35 9.43 9.20
N GLY A 93 0.03 9.31 9.15
CA GLY A 93 -0.75 8.99 10.34
C GLY A 93 -0.40 7.64 10.97
N ILE A 94 -0.08 6.61 10.16
CA ILE A 94 0.40 5.32 10.68
C ILE A 94 1.82 5.46 11.25
N LEU A 95 2.71 6.14 10.53
CA LEU A 95 4.09 6.34 10.97
C LEU A 95 4.16 7.13 12.29
N ASP A 96 3.36 8.17 12.44
CA ASP A 96 3.31 9.02 13.64
C ASP A 96 2.78 8.24 14.85
N LYS A 97 1.78 7.36 14.65
CA LYS A 97 1.28 6.46 15.70
C LYS A 97 2.36 5.49 16.17
N ILE A 98 3.11 4.87 15.24
CA ILE A 98 4.20 3.95 15.59
C ILE A 98 5.37 4.70 16.23
N ASP A 99 5.68 5.92 15.77
CA ASP A 99 6.77 6.74 16.32
C ASP A 99 6.49 7.14 17.77
N ARG A 100 5.25 7.52 18.09
CA ARG A 100 4.81 7.89 19.46
C ARG A 100 4.71 6.70 20.41
N ALA A 101 4.50 5.49 19.89
CA ALA A 101 4.37 4.31 20.74
C ALA A 101 5.68 4.04 21.52
N PRO A 102 5.62 3.68 22.83
CA PRO A 102 6.78 3.37 23.66
C PRO A 102 7.32 1.96 23.34
N LEU A 103 7.74 1.75 22.09
CA LEU A 103 8.25 0.47 21.58
C LEU A 103 9.75 0.54 21.32
N LYS A 104 10.42 -0.61 21.40
CA LYS A 104 11.84 -0.73 21.01
C LYS A 104 12.00 -0.49 19.50
N PRO A 105 13.15 0.04 19.02
CA PRO A 105 13.34 0.33 17.59
C PRO A 105 13.05 -0.83 16.63
N LEU A 106 13.52 -2.05 16.96
CA LEU A 106 13.23 -3.23 16.14
C LEU A 106 11.76 -3.65 16.21
N GLN A 107 11.09 -3.46 17.34
CA GLN A 107 9.64 -3.71 17.45
C GLN A 107 8.85 -2.72 16.58
N LYS A 108 9.25 -1.44 16.53
CA LYS A 108 8.66 -0.44 15.62
C LYS A 108 8.84 -0.85 14.15
N LEU A 109 10.03 -1.34 13.80
CA LEU A 109 10.32 -1.86 12.46
C LEU A 109 9.41 -3.05 12.11
N ALA A 110 9.30 -4.04 13.00
CA ALA A 110 8.44 -5.21 12.80
C ALA A 110 6.97 -4.80 12.66
N MET A 111 6.47 -3.90 13.52
CA MET A 111 5.11 -3.36 13.43
C MET A 111 4.84 -2.69 12.08
N LEU A 112 5.79 -1.90 11.58
CA LEU A 112 5.67 -1.26 10.27
C LEU A 112 5.70 -2.28 9.13
N ARG A 113 6.59 -3.26 9.19
CA ARG A 113 6.77 -4.29 8.15
C ARG A 113 5.56 -5.22 8.06
N ASP A 114 5.08 -5.71 9.19
CA ASP A 114 4.12 -6.82 9.24
C ASP A 114 2.67 -6.33 9.28
N TYR A 115 2.41 -5.12 9.79
CA TYR A 115 1.05 -4.56 9.90
C TYR A 115 0.88 -3.23 9.19
N GLY A 116 1.80 -2.27 9.41
CA GLY A 116 1.64 -0.90 8.91
C GLY A 116 1.60 -0.82 7.37
N ILE A 117 2.63 -1.33 6.69
CA ILE A 117 2.69 -1.32 5.23
C ILE A 117 1.62 -2.24 4.61
N PRO A 118 1.46 -3.50 5.06
CA PRO A 118 0.43 -4.39 4.54
C PRO A 118 -0.98 -3.80 4.59
N SER A 119 -1.34 -3.06 5.65
CA SER A 119 -2.65 -2.40 5.78
C SER A 119 -2.95 -1.39 4.64
N LEU A 120 -1.92 -0.80 4.05
CA LEU A 120 -2.04 0.19 2.98
C LEU A 120 -2.10 -0.45 1.59
N THR A 121 -1.56 -1.67 1.44
CA THR A 121 -1.38 -2.31 0.13
C THR A 121 -2.69 -2.42 -0.66
N HIS A 122 -3.79 -2.81 -0.01
CA HIS A 122 -5.09 -2.93 -0.64
C HIS A 122 -5.55 -1.60 -1.26
N GLN A 123 -5.47 -0.52 -0.46
CA GLN A 123 -5.87 0.82 -0.89
C GLN A 123 -4.97 1.37 -1.98
N LEU A 124 -3.66 1.11 -1.93
CA LEU A 124 -2.71 1.62 -2.92
C LEU A 124 -2.79 0.89 -4.26
N VAL A 125 -3.10 -0.41 -4.24
CA VAL A 125 -3.24 -1.24 -5.44
C VAL A 125 -4.55 -0.97 -6.18
N LEU A 126 -5.67 -0.86 -5.45
CA LEU A 126 -6.99 -0.62 -6.05
C LEU A 126 -7.31 0.87 -6.23
N GLY A 127 -6.73 1.73 -5.38
CA GLY A 127 -6.95 3.16 -5.43
C GLY A 127 -6.25 3.85 -6.60
N ASN A 128 -6.52 5.15 -6.74
CA ASN A 128 -5.84 5.99 -7.71
C ASN A 128 -4.54 6.54 -7.11
N THR A 129 -3.42 5.93 -7.45
CA THR A 129 -2.11 6.28 -6.90
C THR A 129 -1.12 6.58 -8.03
N THR A 130 -0.50 7.76 -7.99
CA THR A 130 0.57 8.15 -8.93
C THR A 130 1.94 7.73 -8.43
N LEU A 131 2.88 7.47 -9.33
CA LEU A 131 4.26 7.09 -8.97
C LEU A 131 4.95 8.14 -8.07
N THR A 132 4.65 9.41 -8.28
CA THR A 132 5.15 10.52 -7.45
C THR A 132 4.68 10.40 -5.99
N THR A 133 3.42 10.06 -5.76
CA THR A 133 2.88 9.85 -4.41
C THR A 133 3.51 8.62 -3.74
N LEU A 134 3.71 7.53 -4.46
CA LEU A 134 4.42 6.34 -3.94
C LEU A 134 5.85 6.68 -3.54
N LYS A 135 6.57 7.43 -4.40
CA LYS A 135 7.93 7.89 -4.10
C LYS A 135 7.98 8.76 -2.85
N GLN A 136 7.02 9.66 -2.66
CA GLN A 136 6.91 10.47 -1.45
C GLN A 136 6.66 9.62 -0.19
N MET A 137 5.79 8.61 -0.29
CA MET A 137 5.53 7.69 0.82
C MET A 137 6.80 6.89 1.18
N ASP A 138 7.52 6.35 0.20
CA ASP A 138 8.78 5.63 0.42
C ASP A 138 9.85 6.53 1.07
N ILE A 139 9.97 7.79 0.65
CA ILE A 139 10.90 8.75 1.27
C ILE A 139 10.57 8.94 2.76
N LYS A 140 9.29 9.10 3.11
CA LYS A 140 8.86 9.25 4.51
C LYS A 140 9.14 8.00 5.34
N ILE A 141 8.83 6.83 4.79
CA ILE A 141 9.11 5.53 5.42
C ILE A 141 10.62 5.37 5.67
N ARG A 142 11.46 5.63 4.66
CA ARG A 142 12.91 5.53 4.82
C ARG A 142 13.46 6.51 5.84
N ARG A 143 12.93 7.75 5.87
CA ARG A 143 13.35 8.76 6.86
C ARG A 143 13.08 8.30 8.28
N ILE A 144 11.89 7.76 8.54
CA ILE A 144 11.52 7.35 9.90
C ILE A 144 12.24 6.08 10.34
N ILE A 145 12.48 5.13 9.43
CA ILE A 145 13.30 3.94 9.72
C ILE A 145 14.73 4.34 10.07
N ARG A 146 15.34 5.26 9.31
CA ARG A 146 16.67 5.78 9.63
C ARG A 146 16.71 6.44 11.01
N LYS A 147 15.66 7.19 11.38
CA LYS A 147 15.50 7.76 12.73
C LYS A 147 15.46 6.68 13.81
N TRP A 148 14.60 5.67 13.66
CA TRP A 148 14.43 4.61 14.67
C TRP A 148 15.71 3.80 14.87
N LEU A 149 16.35 3.41 13.77
CA LEU A 149 17.53 2.55 13.79
C LEU A 149 18.85 3.33 13.84
N ARG A 150 18.81 4.65 14.05
CA ARG A 150 19.95 5.59 14.00
C ARG A 150 20.95 5.24 12.88
N LEU A 151 20.41 4.95 11.69
CA LEU A 151 21.19 4.65 10.50
C LEU A 151 21.74 5.95 9.91
N PRO A 152 22.99 5.94 9.42
CA PRO A 152 23.54 7.12 8.77
C PRO A 152 22.84 7.39 7.43
N PHE A 153 22.94 8.64 6.96
CA PHE A 153 22.25 9.09 5.75
C PHE A 153 22.78 8.42 4.48
N ASP A 154 24.05 8.00 4.50
CA ASP A 154 24.75 7.30 3.41
C ASP A 154 24.41 5.80 3.32
N SER A 155 23.68 5.23 4.29
CA SER A 155 23.26 3.82 4.22
C SER A 155 22.42 3.55 2.97
N ALA A 156 22.76 2.47 2.27
CA ALA A 156 22.10 2.05 1.05
C ALA A 156 20.58 1.90 1.24
N ASN A 157 19.78 2.51 0.34
CA ASN A 157 18.33 2.30 0.34
C ASN A 157 17.96 0.82 0.10
N ALA A 158 18.82 0.07 -0.59
CA ALA A 158 18.67 -1.36 -0.82
C ALA A 158 18.69 -2.17 0.49
N TYR A 159 19.42 -1.73 1.53
CA TYR A 159 19.41 -2.38 2.84
C TYR A 159 18.03 -2.30 3.51
N ILE A 160 17.37 -1.15 3.41
CA ILE A 160 16.01 -0.98 3.95
C ILE A 160 15.02 -1.87 3.20
N HIS A 161 15.08 -1.87 1.87
CA HIS A 161 14.09 -2.54 1.03
C HIS A 161 14.38 -4.03 0.75
N GLY A 162 15.60 -4.47 1.07
CA GLY A 162 16.07 -5.82 0.86
C GLY A 162 15.28 -6.83 1.70
N PRO A 163 15.10 -8.07 1.21
CA PRO A 163 14.42 -9.12 1.97
C PRO A 163 15.21 -9.52 3.23
N VAL A 164 14.49 -9.82 4.33
CA VAL A 164 15.12 -10.14 5.63
C VAL A 164 16.06 -11.34 5.53
N GLY A 165 15.63 -12.41 4.85
CA GLY A 165 16.43 -13.62 4.73
C GLY A 165 17.72 -13.45 3.93
N ASP A 166 17.87 -12.38 3.14
CA ASP A 166 19.10 -12.10 2.39
C ASP A 166 19.88 -10.92 3.01
N GLY A 167 19.60 -10.58 4.27
CA GLY A 167 20.30 -9.53 5.03
C GLY A 167 19.71 -8.12 4.95
N GLY A 168 18.49 -7.96 4.41
CA GLY A 168 17.80 -6.66 4.44
C GLY A 168 16.92 -6.45 5.66
N LEU A 169 16.25 -5.29 5.74
CA LEU A 169 15.26 -5.00 6.79
C LEU A 169 13.84 -5.49 6.46
N GLY A 170 13.60 -5.92 5.22
CA GLY A 170 12.32 -6.52 4.80
C GLY A 170 11.23 -5.53 4.41
N ILE A 171 11.54 -4.24 4.28
CA ILE A 171 10.53 -3.23 4.00
C ILE A 171 10.18 -3.23 2.52
N ILE A 172 8.90 -3.31 2.21
CA ILE A 172 8.42 -3.30 0.82
C ILE A 172 8.65 -1.90 0.25
N GLU A 173 9.30 -1.81 -0.91
CA GLU A 173 9.39 -0.58 -1.69
C GLU A 173 8.06 -0.35 -2.43
N LEU A 174 7.30 0.66 -2.01
CA LEU A 174 5.96 0.92 -2.52
C LEU A 174 6.00 1.26 -4.01
N LEU A 175 6.98 2.05 -4.43
CA LEU A 175 7.18 2.49 -5.81
C LEU A 175 7.28 1.34 -6.82
N THR A 176 7.95 0.24 -6.45
CA THR A 176 8.16 -0.89 -7.37
C THR A 176 7.12 -1.99 -7.18
N GLN A 177 6.71 -2.26 -5.93
CA GLN A 177 5.86 -3.42 -5.63
C GLN A 177 4.40 -3.16 -5.95
N ILE A 178 3.88 -1.95 -5.75
CA ILE A 178 2.46 -1.65 -6.00
C ILE A 178 2.13 -1.73 -7.49
N PRO A 179 2.88 -1.10 -8.41
CA PRO A 179 2.64 -1.25 -9.85
C PRO A 179 2.71 -2.71 -10.30
N ALA A 180 3.70 -3.48 -9.80
CA ALA A 180 3.83 -4.89 -10.13
C ALA A 180 2.62 -5.73 -9.66
N ILE A 181 2.15 -5.51 -8.42
CA ILE A 181 0.96 -6.20 -7.89
C ILE A 181 -0.30 -5.77 -8.66
N ARG A 182 -0.42 -4.49 -9.00
CA ARG A 182 -1.55 -3.95 -9.76
C ARG A 182 -1.61 -4.56 -11.16
N ALA A 183 -0.49 -4.57 -11.88
CA ALA A 183 -0.37 -5.19 -13.20
C ALA A 183 -0.76 -6.67 -13.15
N SER A 184 -0.33 -7.38 -12.09
CA SER A 184 -0.69 -8.78 -11.89
C SER A 184 -2.18 -9.01 -11.66
N ARG A 185 -2.83 -8.21 -10.80
CA ARG A 185 -4.26 -8.33 -10.55
C ARG A 185 -5.10 -7.97 -11.76
N VAL A 186 -4.74 -6.89 -12.46
CA VAL A 186 -5.44 -6.46 -13.68
C VAL A 186 -5.25 -7.48 -14.78
N GLY A 187 -4.05 -8.04 -14.95
CA GLY A 187 -3.80 -9.12 -15.92
C GLY A 187 -4.69 -10.33 -15.66
N ALA A 188 -4.76 -10.81 -14.42
CA ALA A 188 -5.61 -11.94 -14.04
C ALA A 188 -7.12 -11.66 -14.22
N ALA A 189 -7.58 -10.44 -13.89
CA ALA A 189 -8.98 -10.06 -14.11
C ALA A 189 -9.31 -9.96 -15.61
N ARG A 190 -8.41 -9.41 -16.42
CA ARG A 190 -8.60 -9.28 -17.87
C ARG A 190 -8.63 -10.63 -18.57
N SER A 191 -7.77 -11.58 -18.18
CA SER A 191 -7.77 -12.92 -18.76
C SER A 191 -9.06 -13.69 -18.48
N GLN A 192 -9.73 -13.42 -17.35
CA GLN A 192 -11.01 -14.05 -17.00
C GLN A 192 -12.21 -13.37 -17.67
N LEU A 193 -12.16 -12.05 -17.88
CA LEU A 193 -13.29 -11.29 -18.45
C LEU A 193 -13.28 -11.26 -19.99
N PHE A 194 -12.10 -11.32 -20.59
CA PHE A 194 -11.90 -11.21 -22.03
C PHE A 194 -11.08 -12.42 -22.50
N GLU A 195 -11.76 -13.56 -22.66
CA GLU A 195 -11.20 -14.75 -23.28
C GLU A 195 -10.74 -14.38 -24.72
N GLY A 196 -9.46 -14.54 -25.05
CA GLY A 196 -8.96 -14.43 -26.43
C GLY A 196 -7.97 -13.29 -26.78
N ILE A 197 -7.76 -12.27 -25.93
CA ILE A 197 -6.80 -11.17 -26.25
C ILE A 197 -5.39 -11.41 -25.65
N THR A 198 -5.20 -12.46 -24.85
CA THR A 198 -4.03 -12.59 -23.98
C THR A 198 -3.05 -13.64 -24.48
N SER A 199 -2.19 -13.28 -25.45
CA SER A 199 -1.10 -14.19 -25.86
C SER A 199 0.31 -13.58 -25.89
N GLN A 200 0.51 -12.25 -25.92
CA GLN A 200 1.87 -11.74 -26.18
C GLN A 200 2.39 -10.61 -25.26
N GLN A 201 1.54 -9.77 -24.66
CA GLN A 201 2.04 -8.56 -23.98
C GLN A 201 2.19 -8.65 -22.44
N HIS A 202 1.69 -9.72 -21.79
CA HIS A 202 1.66 -9.83 -20.33
C HIS A 202 2.80 -10.67 -19.70
N ARG A 203 3.92 -10.85 -20.40
CA ARG A 203 5.11 -11.60 -19.91
C ARG A 203 5.88 -10.92 -18.76
N THR A 204 5.44 -9.78 -18.24
CA THR A 204 6.13 -9.06 -17.15
C THR A 204 5.54 -9.35 -15.76
N LEU A 205 4.86 -10.48 -15.59
CA LEU A 205 4.50 -10.99 -14.27
C LEU A 205 5.73 -11.59 -13.59
N THR A 206 6.68 -10.74 -13.18
CA THR A 206 7.79 -11.18 -12.34
C THR A 206 7.23 -11.88 -11.11
N SER A 207 7.59 -13.15 -10.95
CA SER A 207 7.17 -13.98 -9.83
C SER A 207 7.51 -13.27 -8.51
N ARG A 208 6.79 -13.61 -7.44
CA ARG A 208 7.18 -13.16 -6.09
C ARG A 208 8.65 -13.51 -5.80
N LEU A 209 9.12 -14.64 -6.34
CA LEU A 209 10.51 -15.08 -6.26
C LEU A 209 11.44 -14.15 -7.04
N ASP A 210 11.13 -13.83 -8.29
CA ASP A 210 11.96 -12.94 -9.12
C ASP A 210 12.09 -11.55 -8.49
N ARG A 211 10.99 -11.01 -7.97
CA ARG A 211 11.00 -9.72 -7.26
C ARG A 211 11.80 -9.75 -5.97
N ARG A 212 11.90 -10.91 -5.31
CA ARG A 212 12.76 -11.09 -4.14
C ARG A 212 14.23 -11.15 -4.59
N ILE A 213 14.54 -11.98 -5.58
CA ILE A 213 15.91 -12.16 -6.11
C ILE A 213 16.45 -10.84 -6.63
N ALA A 214 15.68 -10.08 -7.40
CA ALA A 214 16.08 -8.76 -7.87
C ALA A 214 16.38 -7.78 -6.72
N ARG A 215 15.59 -7.80 -5.64
CA ARG A 215 15.84 -6.96 -4.45
C ARG A 215 17.08 -7.41 -3.67
N ALA A 216 17.30 -8.72 -3.54
CA ALA A 216 18.50 -9.26 -2.91
C ALA A 216 19.75 -8.88 -3.72
N LYS A 217 19.71 -9.05 -5.05
CA LYS A 217 20.79 -8.64 -5.95
C LYS A 217 21.15 -7.16 -5.78
N ARG A 218 20.15 -6.27 -5.80
CA ARG A 218 20.36 -4.82 -5.54
C ARG A 218 20.96 -4.52 -4.18
N LEU A 219 20.74 -5.36 -3.18
CA LEU A 219 21.37 -5.23 -1.86
C LEU A 219 22.83 -5.69 -1.92
N HIS A 220 23.09 -6.86 -2.48
CA HIS A 220 24.43 -7.46 -2.54
C HIS A 220 25.39 -6.71 -3.46
N GLU A 221 24.87 -5.97 -4.44
CA GLU A 221 25.65 -5.02 -5.27
C GLU A 221 26.13 -3.79 -4.48
N THR A 222 25.55 -3.51 -3.30
CA THR A 222 25.95 -2.38 -2.46
C THR A 222 27.04 -2.77 -1.48
N THR A 223 27.90 -1.81 -1.14
CA THR A 223 28.98 -2.01 -0.15
C THR A 223 28.45 -2.36 1.25
N ASP A 224 27.22 -1.96 1.59
CA ASP A 224 26.58 -2.30 2.87
C ASP A 224 25.97 -3.72 2.87
N GLY A 225 25.79 -4.32 1.69
CA GLY A 225 25.09 -5.61 1.54
C GLY A 225 25.91 -6.73 0.90
N ILE A 226 27.08 -6.45 0.35
CA ILE A 226 27.94 -7.46 -0.28
C ILE A 226 28.32 -8.59 0.69
N ASP A 227 28.63 -8.24 1.94
CA ASP A 227 28.96 -9.20 3.00
C ASP A 227 27.74 -10.01 3.47
N LEU A 228 26.53 -9.56 3.11
CA LEU A 228 25.26 -10.19 3.48
C LEU A 228 24.75 -11.18 2.42
N ALA A 229 25.51 -11.41 1.34
CA ALA A 229 25.13 -12.31 0.26
C ALA A 229 24.80 -13.74 0.74
N LYS A 230 25.54 -14.23 1.75
CA LYS A 230 25.39 -15.56 2.34
C LYS A 230 24.47 -15.60 3.57
N SER A 231 23.83 -14.49 3.93
CA SER A 231 22.95 -14.42 5.11
C SER A 231 21.77 -15.39 5.05
N ARG A 232 21.39 -15.84 3.83
CA ARG A 232 20.32 -16.81 3.63
C ARG A 232 20.70 -18.23 4.08
N ASP A 233 21.97 -18.59 3.92
CA ASP A 233 22.48 -19.91 4.29
C ASP A 233 22.43 -20.09 5.80
N ASN A 234 22.64 -19.00 6.55
CA ASN A 234 22.54 -18.97 8.00
C ASN A 234 21.33 -18.14 8.48
N LYS A 235 20.18 -18.79 8.65
CA LYS A 235 18.96 -18.15 9.17
C LYS A 235 19.14 -17.46 10.52
N ALA A 236 20.03 -17.95 11.39
CA ALA A 236 20.26 -17.35 12.69
C ALA A 236 20.83 -15.92 12.58
N SER A 237 21.57 -15.62 11.51
CA SER A 237 22.16 -14.30 11.26
C SER A 237 21.12 -13.19 11.10
N THR A 238 19.92 -13.52 10.59
CA THR A 238 18.84 -12.56 10.30
C THR A 238 17.58 -12.79 11.15
N ALA A 239 17.53 -13.86 11.96
CA ALA A 239 16.40 -14.22 12.80
C ALA A 239 15.99 -13.13 13.80
N TRP A 240 16.97 -12.40 14.35
CA TRP A 240 16.71 -11.31 15.29
C TRP A 240 16.06 -10.07 14.64
N ILE A 241 16.15 -9.93 13.31
CA ILE A 241 15.47 -8.87 12.52
C ILE A 241 14.04 -9.30 12.18
N SER A 242 13.83 -10.59 11.87
CA SER A 242 12.50 -11.11 11.55
C SER A 242 11.62 -11.16 12.80
N ASN A 243 12.15 -11.69 13.90
CA ASN A 243 11.43 -11.83 15.16
C ASN A 243 12.20 -11.14 16.29
N PRO A 244 11.95 -9.84 16.55
CA PRO A 244 12.63 -9.13 17.61
C PRO A 244 12.22 -9.71 18.97
N SER A 245 13.16 -10.39 19.64
CA SER A 245 12.89 -11.00 20.94
C SER A 245 12.54 -9.92 21.98
N THR A 246 11.58 -10.24 22.86
CA THR A 246 11.13 -9.33 23.92
C THR A 246 12.28 -8.94 24.85
N ASN A 247 13.26 -9.82 25.04
CA ASN A 247 14.37 -9.66 25.98
C ASN A 247 15.53 -8.81 25.44
N LEU A 248 15.58 -8.48 24.14
CA LEU A 248 16.68 -7.69 23.59
C LEU A 248 16.58 -6.23 24.03
N GLN A 249 17.61 -5.71 24.70
CA GLN A 249 17.66 -4.30 25.09
C GLN A 249 17.78 -3.39 23.86
N GLY A 250 17.16 -2.20 23.91
CA GLY A 250 17.06 -1.29 22.76
C GLY A 250 18.43 -0.86 22.21
N TRP A 251 19.39 -0.53 23.06
CA TRP A 251 20.73 -0.11 22.62
C TRP A 251 21.51 -1.27 21.97
N ARG A 252 21.37 -2.51 22.47
CA ARG A 252 21.99 -3.71 21.87
C ARG A 252 21.44 -3.94 20.48
N SER A 253 20.12 -3.85 20.32
CA SER A 253 19.47 -3.98 19.02
C SER A 253 19.99 -2.97 18.00
N LEU A 254 20.24 -1.73 18.44
CA LEU A 254 20.81 -0.69 17.59
C LEU A 254 22.28 -0.99 17.21
N GLY A 255 23.09 -1.44 18.18
CA GLY A 255 24.48 -1.85 17.92
C GLY A 255 24.56 -3.00 16.91
N MET A 256 23.70 -4.01 17.07
CA MET A 256 23.59 -5.13 16.12
C MET A 256 23.23 -4.66 14.72
N VAL A 257 22.26 -3.74 14.58
CA VAL A 257 21.91 -3.16 13.27
C VAL A 257 23.10 -2.45 12.64
N LYS A 258 23.88 -1.67 13.41
CA LYS A 258 25.06 -0.97 12.89
C LYS A 258 26.16 -1.93 12.41
N ILE A 259 26.38 -3.02 13.12
CA ILE A 259 27.32 -4.08 12.71
C ILE A 259 26.81 -4.73 11.43
N HIS A 260 25.54 -5.15 11.42
CA HIS A 260 24.92 -5.84 10.31
C HIS A 260 24.85 -5.00 9.02
N SER A 261 24.62 -3.68 9.14
CA SER A 261 24.58 -2.77 7.99
C SER A 261 25.95 -2.20 7.59
N GLY A 262 27.05 -2.70 8.19
CA GLY A 262 28.40 -2.17 7.96
C GLY A 262 28.52 -0.66 8.24
N SER A 263 27.68 -0.14 9.15
CA SER A 263 27.54 1.31 9.42
C SER A 263 28.43 1.82 10.54
N LEU A 264 29.32 0.97 11.04
CA LEU A 264 30.41 1.40 11.92
C LEU A 264 31.42 2.27 11.13
N PRO A 265 32.05 3.25 11.79
CA PRO A 265 33.04 4.12 11.17
C PRO A 265 34.37 3.37 10.97
N THR A 266 34.38 2.40 10.05
CA THR A 266 35.59 1.69 9.64
C THR A 266 36.33 2.48 8.57
N ARG A 267 37.63 2.23 8.39
CA ARG A 267 38.43 2.85 7.32
C ARG A 267 37.81 2.63 5.93
N VAL A 268 37.22 1.45 5.69
CA VAL A 268 36.51 1.13 4.45
C VAL A 268 35.30 2.04 4.26
N ARG A 269 34.55 2.35 5.32
CA ARG A 269 33.38 3.23 5.25
C ARG A 269 33.78 4.71 5.12
N THR A 270 34.73 5.19 5.91
CA THR A 270 35.15 6.61 5.92
C THR A 270 35.94 7.03 4.68
N THR A 271 36.53 6.07 3.95
CA THR A 271 37.21 6.33 2.66
C THR A 271 36.29 6.25 1.45
N ARG A 272 34.99 5.94 1.62
CA ARG A 272 33.99 5.96 0.54
C ARG A 272 33.93 7.36 -0.09
N GLY A 273 33.99 7.41 -1.43
CA GLY A 273 33.97 8.67 -2.19
C GLY A 273 35.25 9.51 -2.10
N ARG A 274 36.29 9.05 -1.37
CA ARG A 274 37.59 9.75 -1.24
C ARG A 274 38.74 9.12 -2.03
N ARG A 275 38.57 7.90 -2.56
CA ARG A 275 39.60 7.15 -3.33
C ARG A 275 39.57 7.41 -4.84
N SER A 276 38.75 8.35 -5.30
CA SER A 276 38.81 8.88 -6.66
C SER A 276 39.62 10.18 -6.61
N GLY A 277 40.95 10.02 -6.69
CA GLY A 277 41.96 11.07 -6.68
C GLY A 277 43.30 10.42 -7.00
#